data_AF-A0A098TMB5-F1
#
_entry.id   AF-A0A098TMB5-F1
#
_cell.length_a   1.000
_cell.length_b   1.000
_cell.length_c   1.000
_cell.angle_alpha   90.00
_cell.angle_beta   90.00
_cell.angle_gamma   90.00
#
_symmetry.space_group_name_H-M   'P 1'
#
loop_
_entity.id
_entity.type
_entity.pdbx_description
1 polymer ?
#
loop_
_entity_poly.entity_id
_entity_poly.type
_entity_poly.pdbx_seq_one_letter_code
_entity_poly.pdbx_strand_id
1 'polypeptide(L)'
;MLSAFIVYLYIKLTVEKNIILYSQFQELEQLFTQILLTCVFAFLLFKASSVRWHSLWQYRLKMISILTIYLYLQLALSTTSILYIQLSEFKTLIASVTLPIKVLSGSFDYEKDFQKQQSENLSKRSLPKILGSVDLYKYNQGLVISNSFLRYHPRPIFQSYSAYTERLATINALHLRDPQAPDNIFYDMLSIDNRYPTLDDNLSLPELLVRYSFNSQKTNELFLFFNKKKIPRTYTMIPIESGYLNFDEWRDIPNIDQLLWSEINLRKNLFGRFVSFLFKSPPIFIDVRLQDNSIESFRLIPQLAKSGFLLSPLLKSNNDLLDICVNNFRPTEKSQKITEFKVRTLPNIFSLIQFQKRGEFKLKMLKVYDDKFYPAEKFK
;
A
#
# COMPACT_ATOMS: atom_id res chain seq x y z
N MET A 1 10.58 20.92 7.02
CA MET A 1 11.27 22.22 7.15
C MET A 1 12.77 22.07 6.99
N LEU A 2 13.46 21.23 7.78
CA LEU A 2 14.92 21.04 7.69
C LEU A 2 15.42 20.69 6.27
N SER A 3 14.74 19.82 5.54
CA SER A 3 15.11 19.43 4.18
C SER A 3 14.97 20.55 3.15
N ALA A 4 13.96 21.41 3.29
CA ALA A 4 13.78 22.57 2.41
C ALA A 4 14.83 23.65 2.70
N PHE A 5 15.19 23.81 3.97
CA PHE A 5 16.25 24.72 4.39
C PHE A 5 17.63 24.27 3.90
N ILE A 6 17.93 22.97 3.96
CA ILE A 6 19.20 22.41 3.44
C ILE A 6 19.28 22.55 1.92
N VAL A 7 18.19 22.29 1.19
CA VAL A 7 18.13 22.49 -0.27
C VAL A 7 18.30 23.97 -0.63
N TYR A 8 17.64 24.87 0.11
CA TYR A 8 17.81 26.32 -0.06
C TYR A 8 19.26 26.76 0.19
N LEU A 9 19.89 26.29 1.27
CA LEU A 9 21.28 26.62 1.60
C LEU A 9 22.24 26.09 0.53
N TYR A 10 21.99 24.88 0.02
CA TYR A 10 22.79 24.27 -1.05
C TYR A 10 22.66 25.04 -2.37
N ILE A 11 21.44 25.41 -2.76
CA ILE A 11 21.20 26.24 -3.96
C ILE A 11 21.89 27.60 -3.78
N LYS A 12 21.72 28.25 -2.63
CA LYS A 12 22.33 29.54 -2.33
C LYS A 12 23.87 29.49 -2.41
N LEU A 13 24.49 28.52 -1.73
CA LEU A 13 25.95 28.36 -1.74
C LEU A 13 26.50 28.00 -3.13
N THR A 14 25.75 27.24 -3.92
CA THR A 14 26.16 26.90 -5.28
C THR A 14 26.02 28.10 -6.21
N VAL A 15 24.95 28.89 -6.07
CA VAL A 15 24.77 30.15 -6.81
C VAL A 15 25.86 31.15 -6.43
N GLU A 16 26.17 31.33 -5.14
CA GLU A 16 27.24 32.23 -4.68
C GLU A 16 28.62 31.78 -5.18
N LYS A 17 28.96 30.49 -5.08
CA LYS A 17 30.22 29.93 -5.61
C LYS A 17 30.33 30.13 -7.13
N ASN A 18 29.23 29.95 -7.85
CA ASN A 18 29.20 30.08 -9.29
C ASN A 18 29.20 31.55 -9.76
N ILE A 19 28.61 32.48 -8.99
CA ILE A 19 28.74 33.93 -9.22
C ILE A 19 30.20 34.39 -9.02
N ILE A 20 30.90 33.83 -8.03
CA ILE A 20 32.32 34.12 -7.81
C ILE A 20 33.17 33.58 -8.98
N LEU A 21 32.88 32.37 -9.48
CA LEU A 21 33.50 31.81 -10.70
C LEU A 21 33.18 32.62 -11.97
N TYR A 22 31.99 33.22 -12.06
CA TYR A 22 31.55 34.05 -13.19
C TYR A 22 32.34 35.36 -13.33
N SER A 23 32.92 35.87 -12.24
CA SER A 23 33.82 37.02 -12.30
C SER A 23 35.12 36.76 -13.08
N GLN A 24 35.39 35.50 -13.44
CA GLN A 24 36.65 35.10 -14.11
C GLN A 24 36.48 34.47 -15.51
N PHE A 25 35.28 34.17 -16.01
CA PHE A 25 35.12 33.56 -17.35
C PHE A 25 33.81 33.95 -18.08
N GLN A 26 33.93 34.12 -19.41
CA GLN A 26 32.97 34.78 -20.30
C GLN A 26 31.93 33.83 -20.95
N GLU A 27 31.52 32.74 -20.31
CA GLU A 27 30.61 31.74 -20.91
C GLU A 27 29.33 31.51 -20.09
N LEU A 28 28.32 32.33 -20.37
CA LEU A 28 26.96 32.25 -19.81
C LEU A 28 26.30 30.88 -19.96
N GLU A 29 26.59 30.16 -21.05
CA GLU A 29 26.00 28.85 -21.36
C GLU A 29 26.52 27.75 -20.43
N GLN A 30 27.80 27.77 -20.06
CA GLN A 30 28.38 26.80 -19.13
C GLN A 30 27.81 26.99 -17.73
N LEU A 31 27.68 28.23 -17.28
CA LEU A 31 27.05 28.58 -16.00
C LEU A 31 25.60 28.08 -15.94
N PHE A 32 24.81 28.36 -16.99
CA PHE A 32 23.42 27.92 -17.06
C PHE A 32 23.31 26.40 -17.05
N THR A 33 24.17 25.70 -17.81
CA THR A 33 24.21 24.24 -17.87
C THR A 33 24.57 23.63 -16.51
N GLN A 34 25.56 24.18 -15.81
CA GLN A 34 25.95 23.72 -14.47
C GLN A 34 24.86 23.97 -13.42
N ILE A 35 24.19 25.11 -13.45
CA ILE A 35 23.05 25.39 -12.57
C ILE A 35 21.91 24.41 -12.85
N LEU A 36 21.58 24.19 -14.14
CA LEU A 36 20.54 23.24 -14.54
C LEU A 36 20.86 21.81 -14.08
N LEU A 37 22.07 21.31 -14.34
CA LEU A 37 22.52 19.98 -13.91
C LEU A 37 22.49 19.84 -12.39
N THR A 38 22.90 20.89 -11.66
CA THR A 38 22.84 20.92 -10.19
C THR A 38 21.40 20.88 -9.69
N CYS A 39 20.49 21.65 -10.30
CA CYS A 39 19.07 21.63 -9.98
C CYS A 39 18.44 20.26 -10.28
N VAL A 40 18.80 19.63 -11.40
CA VAL A 40 18.34 18.27 -11.76
C VAL A 40 18.86 17.25 -10.76
N PHE A 41 20.16 17.30 -10.40
CA PHE A 41 20.75 16.38 -9.43
C PHE A 41 20.14 16.56 -8.03
N ALA A 42 19.97 17.80 -7.57
CA ALA A 42 19.29 18.10 -6.31
C ALA A 42 17.82 17.63 -6.32
N PHE A 43 17.12 17.76 -7.44
CA PHE A 43 15.76 17.24 -7.61
C PHE A 43 15.72 15.71 -7.56
N LEU A 44 16.66 15.02 -8.23
CA LEU A 44 16.77 13.56 -8.19
C LEU A 44 17.09 13.06 -6.77
N LEU A 45 18.02 13.71 -6.06
CA LEU A 45 18.32 13.41 -4.66
C LEU A 45 17.09 13.62 -3.75
N PHE A 46 16.36 14.72 -3.94
CA PHE A 46 15.12 14.99 -3.23
C PHE A 46 14.05 13.92 -3.49
N LYS A 47 13.85 13.53 -4.76
CA LYS A 47 12.92 12.46 -5.15
C LYS A 47 13.32 11.10 -4.57
N ALA A 48 14.61 10.74 -4.61
CA ALA A 48 15.12 9.49 -4.07
C ALA A 48 14.92 9.37 -2.55
N SER A 49 15.14 10.46 -1.81
CA SER A 49 14.87 10.52 -0.35
C SER A 49 13.38 10.33 0.01
N SER A 50 12.52 10.56 -0.97
CA SER A 50 11.08 10.52 -0.87
C SER A 50 10.52 9.17 -1.34
N VAL A 51 11.07 8.00 -1.02
CA VAL A 51 10.48 6.73 -1.49
C VAL A 51 9.91 5.82 -0.38
N ARG A 52 10.35 5.86 0.88
CA ARG A 52 9.80 4.98 1.94
C ARG A 52 9.67 5.67 3.30
N TRP A 53 8.51 5.54 3.95
CA TRP A 53 8.17 6.27 5.19
C TRP A 53 8.64 5.57 6.47
N HIS A 54 8.83 4.24 6.45
CA HIS A 54 9.13 3.48 7.68
C HIS A 54 10.62 3.42 8.07
N SER A 55 11.53 3.92 7.23
CA SER A 55 12.97 3.99 7.54
C SER A 55 13.58 5.36 7.20
N LEU A 56 12.78 6.41 7.45
CA LEU A 56 13.14 7.79 7.14
C LEU A 56 14.35 8.30 7.91
N TRP A 57 14.70 7.71 9.06
CA TRP A 57 15.93 8.09 9.75
C TRP A 57 17.16 7.57 8.99
N GLN A 58 17.17 6.30 8.60
CA GLN A 58 18.30 5.67 7.90
C GLN A 58 18.51 6.20 6.48
N TYR A 59 17.45 6.51 5.72
CA TYR A 59 17.63 7.07 4.37
C TYR A 59 18.00 8.56 4.38
N ARG A 60 17.54 9.34 5.39
CA ARG A 60 18.02 10.72 5.58
C ARG A 60 19.48 10.72 6.02
N LEU A 61 19.88 9.81 6.91
CA LEU A 61 21.27 9.60 7.27
C LEU A 61 22.10 9.15 6.07
N LYS A 62 21.58 8.29 5.16
CA LYS A 62 22.27 7.89 3.90
C LYS A 62 22.47 9.05 2.92
N MET A 63 21.49 9.94 2.80
CA MET A 63 21.59 11.10 1.91
C MET A 63 22.45 12.21 2.53
N ILE A 64 22.35 12.42 3.84
CA ILE A 64 23.27 13.27 4.61
C ILE A 64 24.67 12.68 4.52
N SER A 65 24.86 11.35 4.59
CA SER A 65 26.17 10.70 4.45
C SER A 65 26.70 10.75 3.03
N ILE A 66 25.89 10.63 1.97
CA ILE A 66 26.38 10.85 0.59
C ILE A 66 26.72 12.33 0.36
N LEU A 67 25.90 13.27 0.84
CA LEU A 67 26.17 14.70 0.74
C LEU A 67 27.37 15.11 1.61
N THR A 68 27.51 14.55 2.81
CA THR A 68 28.70 14.75 3.66
C THR A 68 29.89 13.99 3.12
N ILE A 69 29.78 12.84 2.46
CA ILE A 69 30.89 12.15 1.77
C ILE A 69 31.31 12.96 0.53
N TYR A 70 30.38 13.59 -0.18
CA TYR A 70 30.69 14.48 -1.30
C TYR A 70 31.32 15.79 -0.83
N LEU A 71 30.76 16.42 0.20
CA LEU A 71 31.36 17.59 0.87
C LEU A 71 32.68 17.23 1.56
N TYR A 72 32.82 16.01 2.07
CA TYR A 72 34.04 15.46 2.66
C TYR A 72 35.03 15.08 1.57
N LEU A 73 34.65 14.61 0.38
CA LEU A 73 35.58 14.46 -0.75
C LEU A 73 36.05 15.83 -1.26
N GLN A 74 35.21 16.86 -1.11
CA GLN A 74 35.58 18.27 -1.36
C GLN A 74 36.44 18.86 -0.22
N LEU A 75 36.25 18.42 1.03
CA LEU A 75 37.00 18.89 2.22
C LEU A 75 38.17 17.97 2.65
N ALA A 76 38.29 16.75 2.15
CA ALA A 76 39.34 15.77 2.50
C ALA A 76 40.63 16.00 1.72
N LEU A 77 40.71 17.13 1.00
CA LEU A 77 41.94 17.85 0.72
C LEU A 77 42.43 18.72 1.90
N SER A 78 41.69 18.76 3.02
CA SER A 78 42.04 19.52 4.21
C SER A 78 41.49 18.85 5.48
N THR A 79 42.37 18.06 6.09
CA THR A 79 42.43 17.65 7.49
C THR A 79 41.33 16.76 8.09
N THR A 80 41.86 15.77 8.80
CA THR A 80 41.24 14.66 9.53
C THR A 80 40.54 15.10 10.80
N SER A 81 39.34 14.59 11.06
CA SER A 81 38.88 13.97 12.33
C SER A 81 37.36 13.86 12.36
N ILE A 82 36.85 12.71 12.79
CA ILE A 82 35.75 12.50 13.77
C ILE A 82 35.32 11.02 13.64
N LEU A 83 36.01 10.17 14.39
CA LEU A 83 35.53 8.88 14.87
C LEU A 83 34.87 9.16 16.22
N TYR A 84 33.57 8.86 16.38
CA TYR A 84 32.93 8.39 17.64
C TYR A 84 31.38 8.43 17.59
N ILE A 85 30.75 7.89 16.53
CA ILE A 85 29.29 7.67 16.53
C ILE A 85 28.97 6.18 16.29
N GLN A 86 28.58 5.53 17.40
CA GLN A 86 27.67 4.39 17.53
C GLN A 86 28.02 3.05 16.84
N LEU A 87 28.62 2.16 17.63
CA LEU A 87 28.92 0.75 17.31
C LEU A 87 27.70 -0.13 16.97
N SER A 88 26.46 0.27 17.32
CA SER A 88 25.24 -0.44 16.89
C SER A 88 24.85 -0.11 15.45
N GLU A 89 25.15 1.09 14.97
CA GLU A 89 24.97 1.48 13.57
C GLU A 89 26.06 0.88 12.68
N PHE A 90 27.24 0.56 13.24
CA PHE A 90 28.35 -0.01 12.48
C PHE A 90 28.07 -1.41 11.93
N LYS A 91 27.32 -2.27 12.64
CA LYS A 91 26.93 -3.60 12.12
C LYS A 91 25.95 -3.49 10.95
N THR A 92 24.98 -2.58 11.04
CA THR A 92 24.02 -2.35 9.95
C THR A 92 24.67 -1.62 8.79
N LEU A 93 25.64 -0.73 9.05
CA LEU A 93 26.47 -0.06 8.04
C LEU A 93 27.37 -1.04 7.31
N ILE A 94 28.15 -1.87 8.02
CA ILE A 94 28.96 -2.95 7.44
C ILE A 94 28.07 -3.89 6.65
N ALA A 95 26.93 -4.36 7.19
CA ALA A 95 26.00 -5.21 6.43
C ALA A 95 25.47 -4.50 5.18
N SER A 96 25.17 -3.20 5.26
CA SER A 96 24.68 -2.41 4.12
C SER A 96 25.72 -2.11 3.06
N VAL A 97 27.02 -2.28 3.36
CA VAL A 97 28.14 -2.09 2.43
C VAL A 97 28.65 -3.44 1.92
N THR A 98 28.81 -4.42 2.80
CA THR A 98 29.31 -5.76 2.47
C THR A 98 28.31 -6.59 1.69
N LEU A 99 26.99 -6.46 1.91
CA LEU A 99 25.99 -7.22 1.16
C LEU A 99 25.94 -6.78 -0.31
N PRO A 100 25.88 -5.46 -0.65
CA PRO A 100 26.03 -5.03 -2.03
C PRO A 100 27.38 -5.40 -2.64
N ILE A 101 28.48 -5.29 -1.90
CA ILE A 101 29.80 -5.71 -2.40
C ILE A 101 29.83 -7.21 -2.69
N LYS A 102 29.26 -8.06 -1.83
CA LYS A 102 29.15 -9.51 -2.06
C LYS A 102 28.27 -9.83 -3.27
N VAL A 103 27.14 -9.14 -3.42
CA VAL A 103 26.24 -9.27 -4.57
C VAL A 103 26.95 -8.84 -5.87
N LEU A 104 27.60 -7.67 -5.88
CA LEU A 104 28.30 -7.13 -7.05
C LEU A 104 29.57 -7.92 -7.40
N SER A 105 30.23 -8.51 -6.41
CA SER A 105 31.40 -9.41 -6.60
C SER A 105 31.01 -10.85 -6.95
N GLY A 106 29.72 -11.18 -6.99
CA GLY A 106 29.24 -12.55 -7.23
C GLY A 106 29.53 -13.53 -6.09
N SER A 107 30.07 -13.07 -4.95
CA SER A 107 30.40 -13.90 -3.79
C SER A 107 29.21 -14.11 -2.82
N PHE A 108 28.03 -13.57 -3.16
CA PHE A 108 26.81 -13.79 -2.40
C PHE A 108 26.18 -15.14 -2.78
N ASP A 109 26.13 -16.04 -1.81
CA ASP A 109 25.47 -17.34 -1.94
C ASP A 109 23.95 -17.19 -1.73
N TYR A 110 23.24 -16.93 -2.83
CA TYR A 110 21.79 -16.79 -2.84
C TYR A 110 21.06 -18.06 -2.39
N GLU A 111 21.60 -19.22 -2.71
CA GLU A 111 20.98 -20.51 -2.41
C GLU A 111 21.00 -20.75 -0.90
N LYS A 112 22.15 -20.52 -0.25
CA LYS A 112 22.28 -20.66 1.20
C LYS A 112 21.42 -19.67 1.97
N ASP A 113 21.34 -18.41 1.52
CA ASP A 113 20.47 -17.41 2.15
C ASP A 113 18.99 -17.76 1.97
N PHE A 114 18.60 -18.20 0.78
CA PHE A 114 17.25 -18.69 0.51
C PHE A 114 16.86 -19.88 1.38
N GLN A 115 17.71 -20.90 1.49
CA GLN A 115 17.48 -22.07 2.34
C GLN A 115 17.36 -21.70 3.82
N LYS A 116 18.19 -20.74 4.28
CA LYS A 116 18.08 -20.20 5.64
C LYS A 116 16.71 -19.53 5.84
N GLN A 117 16.30 -18.61 4.97
CA GLN A 117 14.99 -17.96 5.06
C GLN A 117 13.83 -18.96 4.96
N GLN A 118 13.94 -19.96 4.11
CA GLN A 118 12.96 -21.03 3.97
C GLN A 118 12.80 -21.82 5.27
N SER A 119 13.90 -22.25 5.90
CA SER A 119 13.86 -22.97 7.18
C SER A 119 13.30 -22.11 8.34
N GLU A 120 13.64 -20.82 8.38
CA GLU A 120 13.09 -19.88 9.35
C GLU A 120 11.57 -19.66 9.14
N ASN A 121 11.11 -19.61 7.89
CA ASN A 121 9.68 -19.49 7.59
C ASN A 121 8.91 -20.76 7.96
N LEU A 122 9.43 -21.94 7.59
CA LEU A 122 8.81 -23.23 7.88
C LEU A 122 8.71 -23.52 9.39
N SER A 123 9.72 -23.11 10.17
CA SER A 123 9.70 -23.26 11.63
C SER A 123 8.71 -22.34 12.34
N LYS A 124 8.42 -21.16 11.77
CA LYS A 124 7.48 -20.19 12.37
C LYS A 124 6.04 -20.40 11.88
N ARG A 125 5.84 -20.71 10.60
CA ARG A 125 4.53 -20.73 9.92
C ARG A 125 4.55 -21.71 8.74
N SER A 126 4.31 -22.98 9.01
CA SER A 126 4.12 -23.98 7.94
C SER A 126 2.68 -23.99 7.43
N LEU A 127 2.51 -24.21 6.13
CA LEU A 127 1.19 -24.35 5.51
C LEU A 127 0.85 -25.85 5.37
N PRO A 128 -0.42 -26.24 5.53
CA PRO A 128 -0.81 -27.64 5.41
C PRO A 128 -0.65 -28.13 3.95
N LYS A 129 -0.36 -29.42 3.80
CA LYS A 129 -0.41 -30.09 2.48
C LYS A 129 -1.83 -30.08 1.95
N ILE A 130 -1.99 -29.65 0.70
CA ILE A 130 -3.29 -29.59 0.00
C ILE A 130 -3.12 -30.07 -1.44
N LEU A 131 -4.21 -30.55 -2.03
CA LEU A 131 -4.27 -30.93 -3.45
C LEU A 131 -4.71 -29.74 -4.30
N GLY A 132 -4.23 -29.69 -5.53
CA GLY A 132 -4.54 -28.62 -6.47
C GLY A 132 -3.61 -27.42 -6.35
N SER A 133 -3.86 -26.43 -7.20
CA SER A 133 -3.15 -25.16 -7.22
C SER A 133 -3.57 -24.25 -6.05
N VAL A 134 -2.68 -23.34 -5.66
CA VAL A 134 -2.92 -22.43 -4.53
C VAL A 134 -2.41 -21.02 -4.76
N ASP A 135 -3.14 -20.03 -4.28
CA ASP A 135 -2.67 -18.66 -4.08
C ASP A 135 -2.76 -18.27 -2.60
N LEU A 136 -1.99 -17.26 -2.20
CA LEU A 136 -1.97 -16.72 -0.85
C LEU A 136 -2.23 -15.21 -0.88
N TYR A 137 -3.35 -14.82 -0.29
CA TYR A 137 -3.70 -13.44 0.03
C TYR A 137 -3.28 -13.15 1.50
N LYS A 138 -2.76 -11.98 1.86
CA LYS A 138 -2.53 -10.78 1.04
C LYS A 138 -1.06 -10.54 0.67
N TYR A 139 -0.11 -10.67 1.60
CA TYR A 139 1.28 -10.24 1.35
C TYR A 139 2.40 -11.17 1.86
N ASN A 140 2.07 -12.32 2.47
CA ASN A 140 3.05 -13.26 3.03
C ASN A 140 3.43 -14.40 2.06
N GLN A 141 3.64 -14.10 0.77
CA GLN A 141 3.88 -15.13 -0.26
C GLN A 141 5.15 -15.96 -0.04
N GLY A 142 6.11 -15.45 0.75
CA GLY A 142 7.27 -16.24 1.18
C GLY A 142 6.87 -17.57 1.83
N LEU A 143 5.71 -17.65 2.48
CA LEU A 143 5.21 -18.88 3.10
C LEU A 143 4.83 -19.93 2.05
N VAL A 144 4.04 -19.58 1.04
CA VAL A 144 3.65 -20.53 -0.01
C VAL A 144 4.86 -20.93 -0.87
N ILE A 145 5.78 -19.99 -1.14
CA ILE A 145 7.03 -20.27 -1.87
C ILE A 145 7.96 -21.20 -1.08
N SER A 146 7.99 -21.06 0.26
CA SER A 146 8.84 -21.90 1.13
C SER A 146 8.32 -23.35 1.23
N ASN A 147 7.05 -23.60 0.94
CA ASN A 147 6.43 -24.92 0.98
C ASN A 147 6.45 -25.56 -0.42
N SER A 148 7.59 -26.15 -0.80
CA SER A 148 7.84 -26.68 -2.16
C SER A 148 6.86 -27.76 -2.66
N PHE A 149 6.12 -28.40 -1.75
CA PHE A 149 5.07 -29.36 -2.10
C PHE A 149 3.75 -28.71 -2.56
N LEU A 150 3.61 -27.38 -2.43
CA LEU A 150 2.44 -26.65 -2.88
C LEU A 150 2.59 -26.24 -4.34
N ARG A 151 1.54 -26.46 -5.14
CA ARG A 151 1.48 -25.98 -6.52
C ARG A 151 1.07 -24.51 -6.53
N TYR A 152 2.02 -23.61 -6.32
CA TYR A 152 1.76 -22.18 -6.30
C TYR A 152 1.31 -21.67 -7.69
N HIS A 153 0.14 -21.04 -7.73
CA HIS A 153 -0.45 -20.43 -8.91
C HIS A 153 -1.04 -19.06 -8.52
N PRO A 154 -0.20 -18.02 -8.42
CA PRO A 154 -0.64 -16.73 -7.94
C PRO A 154 -1.44 -15.96 -8.98
N ARG A 155 -2.29 -15.07 -8.48
CA ARG A 155 -2.80 -13.95 -9.27
C ARG A 155 -1.68 -13.04 -9.81
N PRO A 156 -1.94 -12.27 -10.89
CA PRO A 156 -0.92 -11.45 -11.55
C PRO A 156 -0.21 -10.44 -10.64
N ILE A 157 -0.94 -9.74 -9.77
CA ILE A 157 -0.36 -8.87 -8.74
C ILE A 157 -0.45 -9.60 -7.41
N PHE A 158 0.51 -10.50 -7.16
CA PHE A 158 0.47 -11.44 -6.03
C PHE A 158 0.56 -10.79 -4.64
N GLN A 159 1.19 -9.62 -4.53
CA GLN A 159 1.24 -8.85 -3.27
C GLN A 159 0.13 -7.79 -3.25
N SER A 160 -0.85 -7.93 -2.36
CA SER A 160 -2.05 -7.08 -2.42
C SER A 160 -1.81 -5.59 -2.31
N TYR A 161 -0.83 -5.19 -1.50
CA TYR A 161 -0.50 -3.78 -1.34
C TYR A 161 0.05 -3.14 -2.62
N SER A 162 0.50 -3.95 -3.58
CA SER A 162 1.03 -3.54 -4.89
C SER A 162 -0.04 -3.42 -5.96
N ALA A 163 -1.26 -3.90 -5.73
CA ALA A 163 -2.41 -3.72 -6.64
C ALA A 163 -3.06 -2.34 -6.47
N TYR A 164 -2.26 -1.28 -6.34
CA TYR A 164 -2.68 0.05 -5.84
C TYR A 164 -3.46 0.94 -6.83
N THR A 165 -3.84 0.40 -7.99
CA THR A 165 -4.61 1.11 -9.01
C THR A 165 -5.86 0.30 -9.37
N GLU A 166 -6.91 0.98 -9.82
CA GLU A 166 -8.16 0.35 -10.30
C GLU A 166 -7.89 -0.73 -11.36
N ARG A 167 -6.96 -0.47 -12.30
CA ARG A 167 -6.57 -1.43 -13.34
C ARG A 167 -5.94 -2.69 -12.75
N LEU A 168 -4.99 -2.54 -11.82
CA LEU A 168 -4.29 -3.68 -11.21
C LEU A 168 -5.25 -4.52 -10.34
N ALA A 169 -6.10 -3.87 -9.54
CA ALA A 169 -7.12 -4.54 -8.75
C ALA A 169 -8.12 -5.29 -9.64
N THR A 170 -8.50 -4.71 -10.80
CA THR A 170 -9.38 -5.35 -11.78
C THR A 170 -8.74 -6.59 -12.39
N ILE A 171 -7.45 -6.55 -12.74
CA ILE A 171 -6.73 -7.72 -13.27
C ILE A 171 -6.75 -8.88 -12.25
N ASN A 172 -6.51 -8.59 -10.97
CA ASN A 172 -6.60 -9.61 -9.92
C ASN A 172 -8.02 -10.16 -9.74
N ALA A 173 -9.05 -9.30 -9.78
CA ALA A 173 -10.44 -9.74 -9.71
C ALA A 173 -10.83 -10.62 -10.91
N LEU A 174 -10.42 -10.25 -12.12
CA LEU A 174 -10.66 -11.02 -13.34
C LEU A 174 -9.93 -12.37 -13.31
N HIS A 175 -8.73 -12.44 -12.73
CA HIS A 175 -8.02 -13.71 -12.56
C HIS A 175 -8.83 -14.73 -11.74
N LEU A 176 -9.57 -14.30 -10.71
CA LEU A 176 -10.45 -15.20 -9.95
C LEU A 176 -11.64 -15.73 -10.77
N ARG A 177 -11.98 -15.08 -11.88
CA ARG A 177 -13.01 -15.53 -12.83
C ARG A 177 -12.48 -16.54 -13.85
N ASP A 178 -11.18 -16.65 -13.98
CA ASP A 178 -10.53 -17.47 -15.00
C ASP A 178 -10.73 -18.98 -14.71
N PRO A 179 -10.93 -19.82 -15.74
CA PRO A 179 -10.93 -21.28 -15.57
C PRO A 179 -9.67 -21.81 -14.86
N GLN A 180 -8.51 -21.19 -15.09
CA GLN A 180 -7.22 -21.51 -14.46
C GLN A 180 -7.00 -20.84 -13.10
N ALA A 181 -7.95 -20.06 -12.57
CA ALA A 181 -7.87 -19.51 -11.22
C ALA A 181 -7.56 -20.61 -10.20
N PRO A 182 -6.77 -20.33 -9.14
CA PRO A 182 -6.24 -21.32 -8.22
C PRO A 182 -7.36 -22.15 -7.57
N ASP A 183 -7.13 -23.44 -7.37
CA ASP A 183 -8.11 -24.35 -6.76
C ASP A 183 -8.36 -24.00 -5.28
N ASN A 184 -7.35 -23.45 -4.62
CA ASN A 184 -7.36 -23.11 -3.21
C ASN A 184 -6.81 -21.70 -2.97
N ILE A 185 -7.34 -21.03 -1.94
CA ILE A 185 -6.82 -19.73 -1.49
C ILE A 185 -6.60 -19.81 0.02
N PHE A 186 -5.37 -19.51 0.45
CA PHE A 186 -5.09 -19.08 1.81
C PHE A 186 -5.31 -17.58 1.89
N TYR A 187 -6.08 -17.12 2.87
CA TYR A 187 -6.42 -15.72 3.02
C TYR A 187 -6.11 -15.23 4.43
N ASP A 188 -5.32 -14.16 4.48
CA ASP A 188 -4.95 -13.42 5.69
C ASP A 188 -5.48 -11.98 5.57
N MET A 189 -6.31 -11.56 6.52
CA MET A 189 -6.89 -10.22 6.57
C MET A 189 -5.87 -9.11 6.85
N LEU A 190 -4.64 -9.46 7.26
CA LEU A 190 -3.61 -8.47 7.55
C LEU A 190 -3.36 -7.53 6.37
N SER A 191 -3.14 -6.26 6.71
CA SER A 191 -2.78 -5.18 5.79
C SER A 191 -1.52 -4.48 6.28
N ILE A 192 -0.82 -3.80 5.38
CA ILE A 192 0.36 -2.99 5.72
C ILE A 192 -0.02 -1.51 5.87
N ASP A 193 0.90 -0.71 6.43
CA ASP A 193 0.79 0.76 6.51
C ASP A 193 -0.50 1.27 7.19
N ASN A 194 -1.14 0.45 8.03
CA ASN A 194 -2.45 0.73 8.63
C ASN A 194 -3.50 1.15 7.58
N ARG A 195 -3.47 0.56 6.37
CA ARG A 195 -4.51 0.80 5.36
C ARG A 195 -5.85 0.23 5.83
N TYR A 196 -6.93 0.79 5.28
CA TYR A 196 -8.26 0.25 5.53
C TYR A 196 -8.29 -1.23 5.14
N PRO A 197 -8.72 -2.17 6.01
CA PRO A 197 -8.38 -3.59 5.85
C PRO A 197 -8.83 -4.24 4.53
N THR A 198 -10.00 -3.84 4.03
CA THR A 198 -10.62 -4.37 2.79
C THR A 198 -10.22 -3.59 1.53
N LEU A 199 -9.32 -2.61 1.66
CA LEU A 199 -8.90 -1.76 0.56
C LEU A 199 -7.88 -2.45 -0.35
N ASP A 200 -6.94 -3.19 0.23
CA ASP A 200 -5.93 -3.95 -0.51
C ASP A 200 -6.60 -5.12 -1.24
N ASP A 201 -6.44 -5.18 -2.56
CA ASP A 201 -7.20 -6.04 -3.48
C ASP A 201 -8.71 -6.02 -3.30
N ASN A 202 -9.23 -4.85 -2.96
CA ASN A 202 -10.65 -4.53 -2.83
C ASN A 202 -11.56 -5.28 -3.83
N LEU A 203 -11.27 -5.23 -5.14
CA LEU A 203 -12.12 -5.83 -6.17
C LEU A 203 -12.07 -7.36 -6.20
N SER A 204 -11.04 -7.99 -5.62
CA SER A 204 -10.98 -9.45 -5.50
C SER A 204 -11.89 -9.98 -4.41
N LEU A 205 -12.25 -9.17 -3.41
CA LEU A 205 -13.05 -9.65 -2.27
C LEU A 205 -14.44 -10.13 -2.70
N PRO A 206 -15.26 -9.38 -3.46
CA PRO A 206 -16.55 -9.90 -3.94
C PRO A 206 -16.42 -11.19 -4.77
N GLU A 207 -15.38 -11.29 -5.62
CA GLU A 207 -15.12 -12.49 -6.42
C GLU A 207 -14.75 -13.70 -5.55
N LEU A 208 -13.92 -13.50 -4.53
CA LEU A 208 -13.59 -14.52 -3.56
C LEU A 208 -14.86 -15.06 -2.88
N LEU A 209 -15.72 -14.17 -2.39
CA LEU A 209 -16.94 -14.54 -1.64
C LEU A 209 -17.93 -15.36 -2.49
N VAL A 210 -18.02 -15.09 -3.80
CA VAL A 210 -18.98 -15.80 -4.66
C VAL A 210 -18.41 -17.04 -5.32
N ARG A 211 -17.11 -17.05 -5.65
CA ARG A 211 -16.46 -18.14 -6.40
C ARG A 211 -15.80 -19.19 -5.53
N TYR A 212 -15.50 -18.86 -4.27
CA TYR A 212 -14.88 -19.79 -3.35
C TYR A 212 -15.80 -20.08 -2.17
N SER A 213 -15.76 -21.31 -1.67
CA SER A 213 -16.41 -21.72 -0.43
C SER A 213 -15.39 -21.71 0.69
N PHE A 214 -15.75 -21.10 1.80
CA PHE A 214 -15.00 -21.17 3.04
C PHE A 214 -14.95 -22.62 3.56
N ASN A 215 -13.80 -23.05 4.06
CA ASN A 215 -13.59 -24.38 4.63
C ASN A 215 -13.08 -24.25 6.08
N SER A 216 -13.99 -24.48 7.02
CA SER A 216 -13.73 -24.34 8.46
C SER A 216 -12.71 -25.35 8.99
N GLN A 217 -12.67 -26.55 8.44
CA GLN A 217 -11.81 -27.63 8.95
C GLN A 217 -10.32 -27.40 8.71
N LYS A 218 -9.98 -26.71 7.61
CA LYS A 218 -8.59 -26.41 7.23
C LYS A 218 -8.14 -25.00 7.61
N THR A 219 -9.07 -24.19 8.08
CA THR A 219 -8.80 -22.85 8.58
C THR A 219 -8.11 -22.94 9.93
N ASN A 220 -7.14 -22.05 10.17
CA ASN A 220 -6.48 -21.93 11.46
C ASN A 220 -6.36 -20.45 11.85
N GLU A 221 -5.73 -20.17 12.99
CA GLU A 221 -5.57 -18.80 13.49
C GLU A 221 -4.81 -17.87 12.52
N LEU A 222 -3.92 -18.44 11.71
CA LEU A 222 -3.07 -17.68 10.79
C LEU A 222 -3.76 -17.37 9.46
N PHE A 223 -4.54 -18.32 8.92
CA PHE A 223 -5.13 -18.21 7.59
C PHE A 223 -6.53 -18.81 7.53
N LEU A 224 -7.41 -18.11 6.84
CA LEU A 224 -8.66 -18.65 6.33
C LEU A 224 -8.39 -19.49 5.08
N PHE A 225 -9.09 -20.62 4.96
CA PHE A 225 -8.95 -21.52 3.82
C PHE A 225 -10.21 -21.51 2.94
N PHE A 226 -10.01 -21.34 1.65
CA PHE A 226 -11.06 -21.24 0.64
C PHE A 226 -10.82 -22.24 -0.49
N ASN A 227 -11.88 -22.95 -0.90
CA ASN A 227 -11.87 -23.87 -2.03
C ASN A 227 -12.69 -23.32 -3.20
N LYS A 228 -12.19 -23.45 -4.42
CA LYS A 228 -12.90 -23.02 -5.63
C LYS A 228 -14.21 -23.81 -5.76
N LYS A 229 -15.31 -23.10 -5.99
CA LYS A 229 -16.61 -23.73 -6.25
C LYS A 229 -16.68 -24.21 -7.69
N LYS A 230 -17.39 -25.31 -7.91
CA LYS A 230 -17.75 -25.78 -9.26
C LYS A 230 -18.73 -24.83 -9.94
N ILE A 231 -19.69 -24.31 -9.17
CA ILE A 231 -20.70 -23.36 -9.62
C ILE A 231 -20.54 -22.10 -8.75
N PRO A 232 -20.10 -20.97 -9.32
CA PRO A 232 -19.98 -19.73 -8.56
C PRO A 232 -21.35 -19.13 -8.29
N ARG A 233 -21.49 -18.51 -7.11
CA ARG A 233 -22.63 -17.63 -6.81
C ARG A 233 -22.55 -16.35 -7.66
N THR A 234 -23.59 -15.54 -7.61
CA THR A 234 -23.59 -14.19 -8.17
C THR A 234 -23.72 -13.15 -7.07
N TYR A 235 -23.28 -11.93 -7.37
CA TYR A 235 -23.52 -10.77 -6.51
C TYR A 235 -23.98 -9.58 -7.35
N THR A 236 -24.70 -8.67 -6.71
CA THR A 236 -25.08 -7.38 -7.28
C THR A 236 -24.69 -6.25 -6.33
N MET A 237 -24.30 -5.12 -6.91
CA MET A 237 -24.10 -3.87 -6.17
C MET A 237 -25.31 -2.97 -6.38
N ILE A 238 -26.17 -2.87 -5.37
CA ILE A 238 -27.40 -2.07 -5.45
C ILE A 238 -27.11 -0.67 -4.90
N PRO A 239 -27.19 0.41 -5.69
CA PRO A 239 -26.97 1.77 -5.19
C PRO A 239 -27.94 2.10 -4.05
N ILE A 240 -27.41 2.64 -2.95
CA ILE A 240 -28.21 3.12 -1.82
C ILE A 240 -28.20 4.64 -1.78
N GLU A 241 -26.99 5.21 -1.79
CA GLU A 241 -26.80 6.64 -1.60
C GLU A 241 -25.61 7.11 -2.43
N SER A 242 -25.67 8.36 -2.89
CA SER A 242 -24.52 9.04 -3.47
C SER A 242 -24.57 10.50 -3.11
N GLY A 243 -23.41 11.09 -2.90
CA GLY A 243 -23.34 12.49 -2.53
C GLY A 243 -21.94 13.05 -2.57
N TYR A 244 -21.78 14.18 -1.89
CA TYR A 244 -20.51 14.85 -1.74
C TYR A 244 -20.06 14.78 -0.28
N LEU A 245 -18.75 14.67 -0.09
CA LEU A 245 -18.12 14.79 1.22
C LEU A 245 -17.16 15.98 1.19
N ASN A 246 -17.07 16.69 2.31
CA ASN A 246 -15.97 17.61 2.58
C ASN A 246 -14.93 16.88 3.43
N PHE A 247 -13.67 17.30 3.32
CA PHE A 247 -12.66 16.82 4.25
C PHE A 247 -12.98 17.27 5.67
N ASP A 248 -12.64 16.42 6.64
CA ASP A 248 -12.79 16.66 8.08
C ASP A 248 -14.25 16.79 8.58
N GLU A 249 -15.24 16.45 7.75
CA GLU A 249 -16.65 16.34 8.14
C GLU A 249 -17.11 14.89 8.27
N TRP A 250 -17.83 14.59 9.35
CA TRP A 250 -18.50 13.30 9.53
C TRP A 250 -19.70 13.16 8.60
N ARG A 251 -19.92 11.93 8.13
CA ARG A 251 -21.04 11.54 7.28
C ARG A 251 -21.66 10.27 7.82
N ASP A 252 -22.98 10.34 8.02
CA ASP A 252 -23.77 9.19 8.44
C ASP A 252 -23.79 8.11 7.36
N ILE A 253 -23.88 6.87 7.81
CA ILE A 253 -24.04 5.69 6.97
C ILE A 253 -25.44 5.11 7.23
N PRO A 254 -26.19 4.72 6.18
CA PRO A 254 -27.47 4.06 6.36
C PRO A 254 -27.32 2.76 7.15
N ASN A 255 -28.13 2.59 8.20
CA ASN A 255 -28.16 1.36 8.98
C ASN A 255 -28.80 0.23 8.17
N ILE A 256 -27.98 -0.63 7.58
CA ILE A 256 -28.42 -1.79 6.79
C ILE A 256 -27.84 -3.08 7.36
N ASP A 257 -28.62 -4.15 7.28
CA ASP A 257 -28.19 -5.51 7.67
C ASP A 257 -27.55 -6.27 6.49
N GLN A 258 -26.71 -5.57 5.73
CA GLN A 258 -26.02 -6.10 4.55
C GLN A 258 -24.61 -5.51 4.46
N LEU A 259 -23.77 -6.12 3.61
CA LEU A 259 -22.46 -5.59 3.29
C LEU A 259 -22.58 -4.25 2.56
N LEU A 260 -21.95 -3.21 3.10
CA LEU A 260 -21.94 -1.87 2.53
C LEU A 260 -20.63 -1.64 1.78
N TRP A 261 -20.75 -1.52 0.47
CA TRP A 261 -19.67 -1.14 -0.43
C TRP A 261 -19.61 0.38 -0.59
N SER A 262 -18.43 0.97 -0.51
CA SER A 262 -18.22 2.40 -0.68
C SER A 262 -17.23 2.69 -1.79
N GLU A 263 -17.58 3.59 -2.70
CA GLU A 263 -16.69 4.20 -3.68
C GLU A 263 -16.48 5.66 -3.30
N ILE A 264 -15.23 6.07 -3.09
CA ILE A 264 -14.87 7.43 -2.69
C ILE A 264 -13.91 8.02 -3.73
N ASN A 265 -14.37 9.03 -4.46
CA ASN A 265 -13.61 9.70 -5.50
C ASN A 265 -13.06 11.04 -5.00
N LEU A 266 -11.77 11.06 -4.68
CA LEU A 266 -11.04 12.26 -4.26
C LEU A 266 -10.21 12.78 -5.44
N ARG A 267 -10.72 13.80 -6.13
CA ARG A 267 -10.02 14.38 -7.28
C ARG A 267 -9.02 15.43 -6.82
N LYS A 268 -7.81 15.36 -7.36
CA LYS A 268 -6.85 16.47 -7.27
C LYS A 268 -7.25 17.61 -8.21
N ASN A 269 -7.10 18.85 -7.76
CA ASN A 269 -7.24 20.00 -8.66
C ASN A 269 -5.98 20.16 -9.55
N LEU A 270 -6.02 21.06 -10.54
CA LEU A 270 -4.91 21.23 -11.51
C LEU A 270 -3.59 21.58 -10.82
N PHE A 271 -3.62 22.50 -9.86
CA PHE A 271 -2.47 22.86 -9.05
C PHE A 271 -1.95 21.65 -8.25
N GLY A 272 -2.85 20.86 -7.67
CA GLY A 272 -2.51 19.65 -6.94
C GLY A 272 -1.89 18.56 -7.80
N ARG A 273 -2.26 18.47 -9.08
CA ARG A 273 -1.58 17.58 -10.04
C ARG A 273 -0.13 18.04 -10.24
N PHE A 274 0.09 19.33 -10.50
CA PHE A 274 1.42 19.92 -10.65
C PHE A 274 2.28 19.79 -9.38
N VAL A 275 1.73 20.13 -8.22
CA VAL A 275 2.40 19.96 -6.93
C VAL A 275 2.72 18.49 -6.68
N SER A 276 1.85 17.54 -7.05
CA SER A 276 2.15 16.12 -6.90
C SER A 276 3.20 15.58 -7.88
N PHE A 277 3.47 16.30 -8.97
CA PHE A 277 4.61 16.01 -9.84
C PHE A 277 5.92 16.41 -9.16
N LEU A 278 5.96 17.54 -8.46
CA LEU A 278 7.14 18.01 -7.74
C LEU A 278 7.32 17.32 -6.37
N PHE A 279 6.24 17.17 -5.62
CA PHE A 279 6.19 16.69 -4.23
C PHE A 279 5.35 15.42 -4.07
N LYS A 280 5.50 14.73 -2.94
CA LYS A 280 4.59 13.61 -2.61
C LYS A 280 3.17 14.11 -2.40
N SER A 281 2.22 13.31 -2.85
CA SER A 281 0.82 13.49 -2.43
C SER A 281 0.72 13.23 -0.92
N PRO A 282 -0.03 14.07 -0.18
CA PRO A 282 -0.21 13.85 1.23
C PRO A 282 -0.99 12.54 1.44
N PRO A 283 -0.74 11.82 2.54
CA PRO A 283 -1.57 10.69 2.90
C PRO A 283 -3.00 11.16 3.19
N ILE A 284 -3.96 10.36 2.75
CA ILE A 284 -5.37 10.49 3.10
C ILE A 284 -5.69 9.42 4.13
N PHE A 285 -6.55 9.76 5.07
CA PHE A 285 -7.07 8.83 6.06
C PHE A 285 -8.59 8.82 6.01
N ILE A 286 -9.15 7.69 6.42
CA ILE A 286 -10.57 7.53 6.72
C ILE A 286 -10.68 7.22 8.21
N ASP A 287 -11.45 8.04 8.91
CA ASP A 287 -11.88 7.77 10.27
C ASP A 287 -13.29 7.16 10.18
N VAL A 288 -13.53 6.10 10.95
CA VAL A 288 -14.82 5.41 11.01
C VAL A 288 -15.30 5.36 12.45
N ARG A 289 -16.57 5.68 12.69
CA ARG A 289 -17.21 5.53 13.98
C ARG A 289 -18.01 4.23 13.99
N LEU A 290 -17.75 3.39 14.98
CA LEU A 290 -18.44 2.12 15.16
C LEU A 290 -19.73 2.30 15.99
N GLN A 291 -20.58 1.28 16.01
CA GLN A 291 -21.83 1.28 16.78
C GLN A 291 -21.61 1.45 18.29
N ASP A 292 -20.46 1.05 18.81
CA ASP A 292 -20.04 1.28 20.21
C ASP A 292 -19.48 2.70 20.46
N ASN A 293 -19.57 3.59 19.47
CA ASN A 293 -19.01 4.94 19.43
C ASN A 293 -17.47 5.03 19.41
N SER A 294 -16.76 3.90 19.36
CA SER A 294 -15.31 3.94 19.16
C SER A 294 -14.97 4.47 17.77
N ILE A 295 -13.84 5.18 17.66
CA ILE A 295 -13.36 5.74 16.41
C ILE A 295 -12.05 5.05 16.04
N GLU A 296 -12.01 4.51 14.83
CA GLU A 296 -10.80 3.93 14.26
C GLU A 296 -10.36 4.71 13.03
N SER A 297 -9.05 4.76 12.82
CA SER A 297 -8.46 5.56 11.75
C SER A 297 -7.52 4.73 10.90
N PHE A 298 -7.73 4.78 9.59
CA PHE A 298 -6.98 4.00 8.62
C PHE A 298 -6.48 4.87 7.49
N ARG A 299 -5.35 4.48 6.90
CA ARG A 299 -4.86 5.08 5.67
C ARG A 299 -5.77 4.70 4.50
N LEU A 300 -6.18 5.69 3.73
CA LEU A 300 -6.98 5.54 2.52
C LEU A 300 -6.10 5.80 1.30
N ILE A 301 -6.14 4.89 0.33
CA ILE A 301 -5.45 5.03 -0.96
C ILE A 301 -6.48 5.53 -1.98
N PRO A 302 -6.42 6.79 -2.44
CA PRO A 302 -7.50 7.39 -3.24
C PRO A 302 -7.85 6.62 -4.51
N GLN A 303 -6.87 6.01 -5.19
CA GLN A 303 -7.14 5.23 -6.41
C GLN A 303 -7.94 3.95 -6.13
N LEU A 304 -7.67 3.27 -5.00
CA LEU A 304 -8.40 2.08 -4.58
C LEU A 304 -9.78 2.45 -4.02
N ALA A 305 -9.84 3.52 -3.23
CA ALA A 305 -11.10 4.04 -2.69
C ALA A 305 -12.08 4.41 -3.81
N LYS A 306 -11.57 4.95 -4.92
CA LYS A 306 -12.37 5.27 -6.11
C LYS A 306 -12.99 4.02 -6.77
N SER A 307 -12.24 2.92 -6.87
CA SER A 307 -12.77 1.63 -7.38
C SER A 307 -13.72 0.94 -6.40
N GLY A 308 -13.68 1.35 -5.14
CA GLY A 308 -14.59 0.95 -4.08
C GLY A 308 -14.08 -0.19 -3.23
N PHE A 309 -14.59 -0.32 -2.01
CA PHE A 309 -14.17 -1.32 -1.03
C PHE A 309 -15.32 -1.63 -0.07
N LEU A 310 -15.24 -2.75 0.64
CA LEU A 310 -16.20 -3.09 1.68
C LEU A 310 -16.00 -2.15 2.88
N LEU A 311 -16.87 -1.16 3.04
CA LEU A 311 -16.82 -0.19 4.13
C LEU A 311 -17.39 -0.81 5.41
N SER A 312 -18.64 -1.24 5.42
CA SER A 312 -19.29 -1.79 6.63
C SER A 312 -19.75 -3.23 6.38
N PRO A 313 -19.59 -4.14 7.35
CA PRO A 313 -18.94 -3.96 8.65
C PRO A 313 -17.41 -3.89 8.50
N LEU A 314 -16.74 -3.35 9.53
CA LEU A 314 -15.28 -3.26 9.57
C LEU A 314 -14.68 -4.66 9.81
N LEU A 315 -13.96 -5.17 8.81
CA LEU A 315 -13.28 -6.46 8.88
C LEU A 315 -11.80 -6.26 9.24
N LYS A 316 -11.37 -6.48 10.47
CA LYS A 316 -9.95 -6.27 10.86
C LYS A 316 -9.16 -7.57 10.94
N SER A 317 -9.84 -8.68 11.18
CA SER A 317 -9.24 -9.97 11.50
C SER A 317 -9.83 -11.09 10.65
N ASN A 318 -9.14 -12.24 10.66
CA ASN A 318 -9.65 -13.46 10.04
C ASN A 318 -11.00 -13.87 10.63
N ASN A 319 -11.22 -13.65 11.94
CA ASN A 319 -12.48 -13.97 12.61
C ASN A 319 -13.65 -13.11 12.10
N ASP A 320 -13.42 -11.83 11.82
CA ASP A 320 -14.49 -10.95 11.30
C ASP A 320 -14.95 -11.41 9.91
N LEU A 321 -14.00 -11.78 9.03
CA LEU A 321 -14.33 -12.31 7.71
C LEU A 321 -14.98 -13.70 7.80
N LEU A 322 -14.51 -14.53 8.73
CA LEU A 322 -15.10 -15.84 9.02
C LEU A 322 -16.58 -15.71 9.41
N ASP A 323 -16.88 -14.82 10.36
CA ASP A 323 -18.23 -14.60 10.86
C ASP A 323 -19.19 -14.22 9.72
N ILE A 324 -18.76 -13.36 8.80
CA ILE A 324 -19.57 -12.99 7.63
C ILE A 324 -19.74 -14.16 6.67
N CYS A 325 -18.70 -14.94 6.41
CA CYS A 325 -18.76 -16.08 5.50
C CYS A 325 -19.73 -17.17 6.00
N VAL A 326 -19.74 -17.44 7.30
CA VAL A 326 -20.64 -18.45 7.90
C VAL A 326 -22.09 -17.95 7.95
N ASN A 327 -22.30 -16.64 8.12
CA ASN A 327 -23.64 -16.04 8.20
C ASN A 327 -24.20 -15.57 6.85
N ASN A 328 -23.93 -16.31 5.77
CA ASN A 328 -24.41 -16.02 4.41
C ASN A 328 -24.15 -14.57 3.98
N PHE A 329 -22.96 -14.07 4.30
CA PHE A 329 -22.50 -12.73 3.97
C PHE A 329 -23.33 -11.60 4.58
N ARG A 330 -23.91 -11.85 5.76
CA ARG A 330 -24.63 -10.82 6.52
C ARG A 330 -23.86 -10.41 7.77
N PRO A 331 -23.91 -9.13 8.14
CA PRO A 331 -23.45 -8.69 9.45
C PRO A 331 -24.24 -9.37 10.57
N THR A 332 -23.55 -9.71 11.64
CA THR A 332 -24.09 -10.23 12.90
C THR A 332 -24.10 -9.14 13.97
N GLU A 333 -24.66 -9.42 15.15
CA GLU A 333 -24.54 -8.52 16.31
C GLU A 333 -23.10 -8.27 16.74
N LYS A 334 -22.19 -9.22 16.50
CA LYS A 334 -20.76 -9.08 16.76
C LYS A 334 -20.02 -8.29 15.68
N SER A 335 -20.66 -8.08 14.52
CA SER A 335 -20.02 -7.35 13.43
C SER A 335 -19.84 -5.89 13.80
N GLN A 336 -18.64 -5.39 13.58
CA GLN A 336 -18.28 -3.99 13.83
C GLN A 336 -18.92 -3.08 12.79
N LYS A 337 -20.23 -2.83 12.93
CA LYS A 337 -20.99 -1.93 12.05
C LYS A 337 -20.50 -0.50 12.20
N ILE A 338 -20.33 0.16 11.07
CA ILE A 338 -19.93 1.56 11.00
C ILE A 338 -21.18 2.43 10.89
N THR A 339 -21.28 3.43 11.75
CA THR A 339 -22.38 4.40 11.81
C THR A 339 -22.04 5.68 11.05
N GLU A 340 -20.78 6.11 11.08
CA GLU A 340 -20.31 7.30 10.39
C GLU A 340 -18.90 7.10 9.83
N PHE A 341 -18.56 7.85 8.78
CA PHE A 341 -17.19 7.96 8.30
C PHE A 341 -16.81 9.41 8.02
N LYS A 342 -15.50 9.70 8.07
CA LYS A 342 -14.92 11.01 7.78
C LYS A 342 -13.62 10.81 7.02
N VAL A 343 -13.42 11.57 5.95
CA VAL A 343 -12.15 11.57 5.21
C VAL A 343 -11.32 12.77 5.63
N ARG A 344 -10.06 12.54 5.99
CA ARG A 344 -9.14 13.60 6.43
C ARG A 344 -7.80 13.53 5.70
N THR A 345 -7.06 14.63 5.72
CA THR A 345 -5.66 14.68 5.31
C THR A 345 -4.79 15.24 6.44
N LEU A 346 -3.46 15.21 6.30
CA LEU A 346 -2.60 15.83 7.30
C LEU A 346 -2.86 17.34 7.36
N PRO A 347 -2.87 17.97 8.55
CA PRO A 347 -3.10 19.40 8.70
C PRO A 347 -1.86 20.17 8.24
N ASN A 348 -1.73 20.37 6.92
CA ASN A 348 -0.69 21.19 6.32
C ASN A 348 -1.31 21.95 5.14
N ILE A 349 -0.98 23.23 5.00
CA ILE A 349 -1.45 24.09 3.91
C ILE A 349 -1.31 23.41 2.53
N PHE A 350 -0.22 22.67 2.30
CA PHE A 350 0.00 21.97 1.03
C PHE A 350 -0.92 20.78 0.78
N SER A 351 -1.52 20.16 1.81
CA SER A 351 -2.35 18.97 1.61
C SER A 351 -3.77 19.33 1.17
N LEU A 352 -4.37 20.34 1.82
CA LEU A 352 -5.72 20.83 1.54
C LEU A 352 -5.82 21.47 0.15
N ILE A 353 -4.76 22.16 -0.29
CA ILE A 353 -4.74 22.82 -1.60
C ILE A 353 -4.56 21.81 -2.75
N GLN A 354 -4.11 20.57 -2.49
CA GLN A 354 -3.90 19.58 -3.56
C GLN A 354 -5.19 18.90 -4.03
N PHE A 355 -6.23 18.87 -3.21
CA PHE A 355 -7.50 18.22 -3.53
C PHE A 355 -8.57 19.24 -3.88
N GLN A 356 -9.59 18.80 -4.61
CA GLN A 356 -10.84 19.55 -4.70
C GLN A 356 -11.45 19.67 -3.28
N LYS A 357 -12.11 20.79 -3.00
CA LYS A 357 -12.76 21.03 -1.70
C LYS A 357 -13.80 19.95 -1.36
N ARG A 358 -14.40 19.33 -2.39
CA ARG A 358 -15.41 18.29 -2.27
C ARG A 358 -14.92 17.00 -2.95
N GLY A 359 -15.07 15.88 -2.25
CA GLY A 359 -15.03 14.54 -2.82
C GLY A 359 -16.43 14.05 -3.17
N GLU A 360 -16.52 13.03 -4.01
CA GLU A 360 -17.79 12.32 -4.30
C GLU A 360 -17.75 10.97 -3.59
N PHE A 361 -18.89 10.52 -3.06
CA PHE A 361 -19.03 9.14 -2.57
C PHE A 361 -20.25 8.46 -3.19
N LYS A 362 -20.19 7.13 -3.27
CA LYS A 362 -21.32 6.25 -3.60
C LYS A 362 -21.32 5.07 -2.64
N LEU A 363 -22.45 4.87 -1.97
CA LEU A 363 -22.71 3.72 -1.13
C LEU A 363 -23.60 2.74 -1.90
N LYS A 364 -23.21 1.46 -1.87
CA LYS A 364 -23.93 0.37 -2.53
C LYS A 364 -24.07 -0.79 -1.56
N MET A 365 -25.20 -1.48 -1.62
CA MET A 365 -25.41 -2.74 -0.94
C MET A 365 -24.78 -3.85 -1.79
N LEU A 366 -23.79 -4.55 -1.24
CA LEU A 366 -23.27 -5.78 -1.82
C LEU A 366 -24.16 -6.94 -1.39
N LYS A 367 -24.99 -7.42 -2.32
CA LYS A 367 -25.89 -8.56 -2.09
C LYS A 367 -25.37 -9.78 -2.85
N VAL A 368 -25.07 -10.85 -2.12
CA VAL A 368 -24.71 -12.15 -2.68
C VAL A 368 -25.95 -13.03 -2.72
N TYR A 369 -26.18 -13.70 -3.86
CA TYR A 369 -27.31 -14.61 -4.05
C TYR A 369 -26.85 -16.06 -3.91
N ASP A 370 -27.64 -16.87 -3.22
CA ASP A 370 -27.47 -18.32 -3.25
C ASP A 370 -28.00 -18.90 -4.57
N ASP A 371 -27.49 -20.08 -4.92
CA ASP A 371 -27.76 -20.81 -6.17
C ASP A 371 -29.26 -21.07 -6.46
N LYS A 372 -30.15 -20.81 -5.49
CA LYS A 372 -31.61 -20.99 -5.60
C LYS A 372 -32.40 -19.74 -5.97
N PHE A 373 -31.81 -18.56 -5.99
CA PHE A 373 -32.53 -17.30 -6.25
C PHE A 373 -31.81 -16.47 -7.31
N TYR A 374 -32.03 -16.81 -8.57
CA TYR A 374 -31.88 -15.86 -9.66
C TYR A 374 -33.12 -14.95 -9.69
N PRO A 375 -33.02 -13.63 -9.51
CA PRO A 375 -34.04 -12.74 -10.04
C PRO A 375 -33.87 -12.78 -11.56
N ALA A 376 -34.68 -13.61 -12.21
CA ALA A 376 -34.80 -13.66 -13.66
C ALA A 376 -35.53 -12.42 -14.17
N GLU A 377 -35.01 -11.22 -13.92
CA GLU A 377 -35.60 -9.99 -14.45
C GLU A 377 -34.52 -8.94 -14.75
N LYS A 378 -34.55 -8.51 -16.03
CA LYS A 378 -33.87 -7.36 -16.64
C LYS A 378 -32.46 -7.57 -17.20
N PHE A 379 -32.42 -8.31 -18.31
CA PHE A 379 -31.77 -7.80 -19.51
C PHE A 379 -32.86 -7.54 -20.57
N LYS A 380 -33.24 -6.28 -20.72
CA LYS A 380 -33.77 -5.70 -21.96
C LYS A 380 -32.92 -4.48 -22.28
#